data_AF-A0A921Z4H2-F1
#
_entry.id   AF-A0A921Z4H2-F1
#
_cell.length_a   1.000
_cell.length_b   1.000
_cell.length_c   1.000
_cell.angle_alpha   90.00
_cell.angle_beta   90.00
_cell.angle_gamma   90.00
#
_symmetry.space_group_name_H-M   'P 1'
#
loop_
_entity.id
_entity.type
_entity.pdbx_description
1 polymer ?
#
loop_
_entity_poly.entity_id
_entity_poly.type
_entity_poly.pdbx_seq_one_letter_code
_entity_poly.pdbx_strand_id
1 'polypeptide(L)' 'MSRFFVMFFLASFLVALSASMPDSDIQASSVKAGQCPPNDVISICMMDESACFSDSECPDSSKCCSWGCGRKCVPAV' A
#
# COMPACT_ATOMS: atom_id res chain seq x y z
N MET A 1 33.95 -18.00 19.90
CA MET A 1 33.15 -18.76 18.91
C MET A 1 31.66 -18.47 19.01
N SER A 2 31.05 -18.49 20.20
CA SER A 2 29.62 -18.19 20.41
C SER A 2 29.19 -16.79 19.94
N ARG A 3 29.97 -15.73 20.20
CA ARG A 3 29.60 -14.35 19.81
C ARG A 3 29.57 -14.12 18.30
N PHE A 4 30.46 -14.78 17.55
CA PHE A 4 30.45 -14.74 16.08
C PHE A 4 29.21 -15.44 15.53
N PHE A 5 28.84 -16.59 16.09
CA PHE A 5 27.64 -17.33 15.70
C PHE A 5 26.38 -16.49 15.93
N VAL A 6 26.29 -15.80 17.06
CA VAL A 6 25.20 -14.87 17.37
C VAL A 6 25.15 -13.71 16.37
N MET A 7 26.29 -13.10 16.02
CA MET A 7 26.33 -12.02 15.02
C MET A 7 25.84 -12.47 13.64
N PHE A 8 26.21 -13.69 13.20
CA PHE A 8 25.71 -14.25 11.94
C PHE A 8 24.19 -14.46 11.97
N PHE A 9 23.65 -14.97 13.08
CA PHE A 9 22.20 -15.11 13.24
C PHE A 9 21.47 -13.77 13.23
N LEU A 10 21.98 -12.77 13.95
CA LEU A 10 21.38 -11.43 13.98
C LEU A 10 21.41 -10.77 12.60
N ALA A 11 22.53 -10.86 11.87
CA ALA A 11 22.64 -10.33 10.52
C ALA A 11 21.64 -11.02 9.56
N SER A 12 21.52 -12.34 9.65
CA SER A 12 20.56 -13.10 8.83
C SER A 12 19.11 -12.73 9.14
N PHE A 13 18.79 -12.51 10.42
CA PHE A 13 17.44 -12.11 10.85
C PHE A 13 17.08 -10.69 10.38
N LEU A 14 18.01 -9.74 10.46
CA LEU A 14 17.81 -8.37 9.96
C LEU A 14 17.60 -8.33 8.45
N VAL A 15 18.33 -9.14 7.69
CA VAL A 15 18.14 -9.28 6.23
C VAL A 15 16.75 -9.83 5.92
N ALA A 16 16.31 -10.88 6.62
CA ALA A 16 14.96 -11.44 6.44
C ALA A 16 13.85 -10.42 6.76
N LEU A 17 14.05 -9.58 7.78
CA LEU A 17 13.09 -8.53 8.14
C LEU A 17 12.99 -7.44 7.06
N SER A 18 14.10 -7.08 6.42
CA SER A 18 14.11 -6.12 5.30
C SER A 18 13.46 -6.67 4.03
N ALA A 19 13.59 -7.98 3.76
CA ALA A 19 12.97 -8.64 2.61
C ALA A 19 11.45 -8.87 2.80
N SER A 20 10.93 -8.62 4.00
CA SER A 20 9.50 -8.74 4.32
C SER A 20 8.71 -7.46 4.07
N MET A 21 9.32 -6.40 3.54
CA MET A 21 8.60 -5.22 3.10
C MET A 21 8.06 -5.48 1.69
N PRO A 22 6.73 -5.67 1.50
CA PRO A 22 6.17 -5.69 0.17
C PRO A 22 6.35 -4.29 -0.42
N ASP A 23 7.07 -4.22 -1.52
CA ASP A 23 7.08 -3.09 -2.43
C ASP A 23 5.61 -2.75 -2.73
N SER A 24 5.17 -1.61 -2.22
CA SER A 24 3.76 -1.21 -2.18
C SER A 24 3.29 -0.71 -3.53
N ASP A 25 3.39 -1.53 -4.58
CA ASP A 25 2.90 -1.21 -5.93
C ASP A 25 2.31 -2.44 -6.65
N ILE A 26 1.71 -3.37 -5.90
CA ILE A 26 0.71 -4.29 -6.46
C ILE A 26 -0.55 -4.16 -5.60
N GLN A 27 -1.27 -3.07 -5.79
CA GLN A 27 -2.64 -2.95 -5.34
C GLN A 27 -3.52 -3.87 -6.20
N ALA A 28 -3.52 -5.16 -5.86
CA ALA A 28 -4.52 -6.13 -6.29
C ALA A 28 -5.84 -5.87 -5.52
N SER A 29 -6.35 -4.64 -5.60
CA SER A 29 -7.73 -4.30 -5.24
C SER A 29 -8.58 -4.69 -6.45
N SER A 30 -9.34 -5.79 -6.34
CA SER A 30 -10.50 -6.12 -7.19
C SER A 30 -10.48 -5.50 -8.60
N VAL A 31 -9.55 -5.98 -9.41
CA VAL A 31 -8.93 -5.20 -10.50
C VAL A 31 -9.94 -4.68 -11.53
N LYS A 32 -10.32 -3.41 -11.39
CA LYS A 32 -10.85 -2.63 -12.51
C LYS A 32 -9.68 -2.21 -13.40
N ALA A 33 -9.88 -2.19 -14.72
CA ALA A 33 -8.84 -1.82 -15.67
C ALA A 33 -8.37 -0.37 -15.45
N GLY A 34 -7.08 -0.11 -15.73
CA GLY A 34 -6.42 1.18 -15.49
C GLY A 34 -5.67 1.24 -14.16
N GLN A 35 -4.93 2.32 -13.94
CA GLN A 35 -4.07 2.54 -12.79
C GLN A 35 -4.57 3.71 -11.93
N CYS A 36 -4.12 3.75 -10.68
CA CYS A 36 -4.32 4.93 -9.84
C CYS A 36 -3.43 6.07 -10.36
N PRO A 37 -3.97 7.29 -10.54
CA PRO A 37 -3.15 8.43 -10.92
C PRO A 37 -2.14 8.74 -9.80
N PRO A 38 -0.95 9.27 -10.15
CA PRO A 38 0.02 9.71 -9.16
C PRO A 38 -0.58 10.83 -8.29
N ASN A 39 -0.37 10.73 -6.99
CA ASN A 39 -0.89 11.67 -6.00
C ASN A 39 0.20 11.97 -4.96
N ASP A 40 0.52 13.26 -4.78
CA ASP A 40 1.44 13.78 -3.76
C ASP A 40 0.69 14.55 -2.65
N VAL A 41 -0.61 14.26 -2.48
CA VAL A 41 -1.45 14.95 -1.50
C VAL A 41 -1.11 14.42 -0.12
N ILE A 42 -0.74 15.32 0.80
CA ILE A 42 -0.62 15.01 2.22
C ILE A 42 -1.79 15.73 2.91
N SER A 43 -2.66 14.96 3.57
CA SER A 43 -3.84 15.49 4.25
C SER A 43 -3.95 14.91 5.65
N ILE A 44 -4.55 15.69 6.55
CA ILE A 44 -5.01 15.21 7.85
C ILE A 44 -5.99 14.04 7.67
N CYS A 45 -5.80 13.01 8.49
CA CYS A 45 -6.59 11.78 8.51
C CYS A 45 -7.97 12.08 9.10
N MET A 46 -8.88 12.53 8.26
CA MET A 46 -10.29 12.61 8.61
C MET A 46 -10.90 11.26 8.23
N MET A 47 -11.57 10.61 9.18
CA MET A 47 -12.37 9.42 8.87
C MET A 47 -13.49 9.88 7.94
N ASP A 48 -13.39 9.60 6.65
CA ASP A 48 -14.45 9.93 5.72
C ASP A 48 -15.41 8.74 5.58
N GLU A 49 -16.70 8.98 5.75
CA GLU A 49 -17.73 7.95 5.55
C GLU A 49 -17.81 7.50 4.08
N SER A 50 -17.23 8.30 3.16
CA SER A 50 -17.06 8.00 1.74
C SER A 50 -15.82 7.16 1.41
N ALA A 51 -15.10 6.67 2.41
CA ALA A 51 -13.91 5.87 2.19
C ALA A 51 -14.27 4.56 1.47
N CYS A 52 -13.52 4.22 0.43
CA CYS A 52 -13.62 2.93 -0.24
C CYS A 52 -12.55 1.97 0.29
N PHE A 53 -12.80 0.67 0.16
CA PHE A 53 -11.84 -0.39 0.45
C PHE A 53 -11.40 -1.15 -0.81
N SER A 54 -12.24 -1.13 -1.85
CA SER A 54 -12.18 -1.95 -3.05
C SER A 54 -12.68 -1.17 -4.28
N ASP A 55 -12.15 -1.46 -5.47
CA ASP A 55 -12.60 -0.84 -6.72
C ASP A 55 -14.09 -1.12 -7.01
N SER A 56 -14.62 -2.25 -6.51
CA SER A 56 -16.02 -2.63 -6.65
C SER A 56 -17.00 -1.68 -5.96
N GLU A 57 -16.54 -0.94 -4.94
CA GLU A 57 -17.35 0.04 -4.23
C GLU A 57 -17.43 1.38 -4.99
N CYS A 58 -16.54 1.56 -5.97
CA CYS A 58 -16.49 2.77 -6.76
C CYS A 58 -17.42 2.68 -7.98
N PRO A 59 -18.18 3.75 -8.28
CA PRO A 59 -19.01 3.80 -9.46
C PRO A 59 -18.18 3.89 -10.74
N ASP A 60 -18.77 3.46 -11.85
CA ASP A 60 -18.18 3.54 -13.19
C ASP A 60 -16.78 2.95 -13.26
N SER A 61 -15.91 3.40 -14.16
CA SER A 61 -14.51 2.97 -14.31
C SER A 61 -13.55 3.58 -13.27
N SER A 62 -14.07 3.97 -12.10
CA SER A 62 -13.26 4.55 -11.02
C SER A 62 -12.59 3.46 -10.19
N LYS A 63 -11.44 3.77 -9.59
CA LYS A 63 -10.66 2.87 -8.74
C LYS A 63 -10.54 3.42 -7.34
N CYS A 64 -10.42 2.53 -6.36
CA CYS A 64 -10.24 2.92 -4.97
C CYS A 64 -8.76 3.15 -4.69
N CYS A 65 -8.32 4.41 -4.68
CA CYS A 65 -6.90 4.76 -4.59
C CYS A 65 -6.57 5.42 -3.25
N SER A 66 -5.33 5.25 -2.79
CA SER A 66 -4.80 6.04 -1.68
C SER A 66 -4.77 7.51 -2.07
N TRP A 67 -5.33 8.37 -1.23
CA TRP A 67 -5.41 9.82 -1.44
C TRP A 67 -5.14 10.55 -0.12
N GLY A 68 -3.92 11.06 0.05
CA GLY A 68 -3.45 11.51 1.34
C GLY A 68 -3.49 10.40 2.39
N CYS A 69 -4.16 10.65 3.51
CA CYS A 69 -4.26 9.68 4.60
C CYS A 69 -5.46 8.73 4.47
N GLY A 70 -6.31 8.90 3.46
CA GLY A 70 -7.52 8.09 3.25
C GLY A 70 -7.52 7.37 1.90
N ARG A 71 -8.62 6.68 1.60
CA ARG A 71 -8.86 6.09 0.28
C ARG A 71 -10.06 6.75 -0.36
N LYS A 72 -9.96 7.05 -1.66
CA LYS A 72 -11.04 7.67 -2.43
C LYS A 72 -11.22 7.01 -3.78
N CYS A 73 -12.46 7.00 -4.25
CA CYS A 73 -12.77 6.65 -5.62
C CYS A 73 -12.29 7.77 -6.55
N VAL A 74 -11.37 7.44 -7.45
CA VAL A 74 -10.83 8.36 -8.44
C VAL A 74 -10.89 7.75 -9.84
N PRO A 75 -11.01 8.57 -10.90
CA PRO A 75 -10.95 8.07 -12.26
C PRO A 75 -9.63 7.33 -12.51
N ALA A 76 -9.72 6.12 -13.09
CA ALA A 76 -8.54 5.39 -13.52
C ALA A 76 -7.84 6.10 -14.69
N VAL A 77 -6.51 5.99 -14.74
CA VAL A 77 -5.67 6.44 -15.87
C VAL A 77 -5.09 5.27 -16.66
#